data_AF-A0A0L1JD06-F1
#
_entry.id   AF-A0A0L1JD06-F1
#
_cell.length_a   1.000
_cell.length_b   1.000
_cell.length_c   1.000
_cell.angle_alpha   90.00
_cell.angle_beta   90.00
_cell.angle_gamma   90.00
#
_symmetry.space_group_name_H-M   'P 1'
#
loop_
_entity.id
_entity.type
_entity.pdbx_description
1 polymer ?
#
loop_
_entity_poly.entity_id
_entity_poly.type
_entity_poly.pdbx_seq_one_letter_code
_entity_poly.pdbx_strand_id
1 'polypeptide(L)'
;MAVSGLYLSYLTVGTLLLYRRLRGHIRTSSECEDMTVNVPNAPLFWGPFRIPGVLGVVNNVFAVCYMIIVIFFSFWPTTVVVYYKSMNYSVVGTFGTVIVAVVYYVVRARHVYHGPVVEGV
;
A
#
# COMPACT_ATOMS: atom_id res chain seq x y z
N MET A 1 -15.71 6.09 -4.75
CA MET A 1 -15.03 6.40 -3.47
C MET A 1 -14.48 5.15 -2.80
N ALA A 2 -15.32 4.20 -2.36
CA ALA A 2 -14.83 3.00 -1.67
C ALA A 2 -13.91 2.14 -2.54
N VAL A 3 -14.28 1.91 -3.81
CA VAL A 3 -13.47 1.16 -4.78
C VAL A 3 -12.09 1.79 -4.97
N SER A 4 -12.03 3.08 -5.30
CA SER A 4 -10.78 3.81 -5.49
C SER A 4 -9.92 3.82 -4.22
N GLY A 5 -10.52 4.03 -3.05
CA GLY A 5 -9.80 4.00 -1.76
C GLY A 5 -9.20 2.63 -1.43
N LEU A 6 -9.99 1.57 -1.60
CA LEU A 6 -9.51 0.19 -1.40
C LEU A 6 -8.34 -0.10 -2.33
N TYR A 7 -8.51 0.07 -3.64
CA TYR A 7 -7.44 -0.23 -4.60
C TYR A 7 -6.18 0.63 -4.39
N LEU A 8 -6.30 1.91 -3.99
CA LEU A 8 -5.16 2.75 -3.65
C LEU A 8 -4.39 2.24 -2.42
N SER A 9 -5.11 1.77 -1.40
CA SER A 9 -4.48 1.18 -0.20
C SER A 9 -3.70 -0.09 -0.56
N TYR A 10 -4.29 -0.98 -1.37
CA TYR A 10 -3.62 -2.18 -1.87
C TYR A 10 -2.47 -1.87 -2.82
N LEU A 11 -2.59 -0.84 -3.65
CA LEU A 11 -1.50 -0.40 -4.53
C LEU A 11 -0.30 0.08 -3.72
N THR A 12 -0.53 0.82 -2.64
CA THR A 12 0.54 1.31 -1.75
C THR A 12 1.28 0.13 -1.10
N VAL A 13 0.55 -0.84 -0.55
CA VAL A 13 1.17 -2.05 0.05
C VAL A 13 1.85 -2.90 -1.01
N GLY A 14 1.20 -3.11 -2.16
CA GLY A 14 1.70 -3.93 -3.26
C GLY A 14 2.97 -3.38 -3.89
N THR A 15 3.08 -2.06 -4.04
CA THR A 15 4.29 -1.39 -4.55
C THR A 15 5.44 -1.43 -3.55
N LEU A 16 5.17 -1.22 -2.25
CA LEU A 16 6.19 -1.39 -1.20
C LEU A 16 6.70 -2.83 -1.13
N LEU A 17 5.81 -3.82 -1.26
CA LEU A 17 6.19 -5.22 -1.32
C LEU A 17 7.05 -5.52 -2.55
N LEU A 18 6.68 -4.98 -3.71
CA LEU A 18 7.43 -5.14 -4.96
C LEU A 18 8.83 -4.56 -4.82
N TYR A 19 8.92 -3.33 -4.31
CA TYR A 19 10.19 -2.67 -4.04
C TYR A 19 11.10 -3.51 -3.13
N ARG A 20 10.55 -4.05 -2.02
CA ARG A 20 11.29 -4.89 -1.08
C ARG A 20 11.72 -6.23 -1.68
N ARG A 21 10.88 -6.84 -2.53
CA ARG A 21 11.23 -8.07 -3.27
C ARG A 21 12.36 -7.83 -4.25
N LEU A 22 12.34 -6.73 -5.00
CA LEU A 22 13.38 -6.37 -5.96
C LEU A 22 14.72 -6.02 -5.29
N ARG A 23 14.68 -5.43 -4.10
CA ARG A 23 15.86 -5.10 -3.30
C ARG A 23 16.40 -6.25 -2.45
N GLY A 24 15.68 -7.36 -2.33
CA GLY A 24 16.09 -8.49 -1.49
C GLY A 24 16.08 -8.19 0.02
N HIS A 25 15.31 -7.19 0.48
CA HIS A 25 15.29 -6.76 1.89
C HIS A 25 14.54 -7.71 2.84
N ILE A 26 13.98 -8.82 2.35
CA ILE A 26 13.17 -9.75 3.15
C ILE A 26 13.89 -11.11 3.24
N ARG A 27 14.23 -11.52 4.47
CA ARG A 27 14.97 -12.74 4.76
C ARG A 27 14.06 -13.95 5.00
N THR A 28 14.60 -15.16 4.87
CA THR A 28 13.87 -16.40 5.15
C THR A 28 14.12 -16.83 6.58
N SER A 29 13.07 -17.27 7.28
CA SER A 29 13.03 -17.55 8.74
C SER A 29 14.01 -18.61 9.26
N SER A 30 14.79 -19.26 8.41
CA SER A 30 15.64 -20.40 8.79
C SER A 30 16.90 -20.02 9.58
N GLU A 31 17.16 -18.73 9.84
CA GLU A 31 18.46 -18.24 10.34
C GLU A 31 18.45 -17.65 11.76
N CYS A 32 17.31 -17.53 12.46
CA CYS A 32 17.30 -16.98 13.83
C CYS A 32 16.01 -17.33 14.58
N GLU A 33 16.09 -18.22 15.56
CA GLU A 33 14.96 -18.59 16.44
C GLU A 33 14.77 -17.60 17.60
N ASP A 34 15.74 -16.71 17.86
CA ASP A 34 15.83 -15.92 19.11
C ASP A 34 15.98 -14.39 18.89
N MET A 35 15.66 -13.87 17.71
CA MET A 35 15.66 -12.41 17.46
C MET A 35 14.23 -11.86 17.37
N THR A 36 14.00 -10.67 17.93
CA THR A 36 12.77 -9.90 17.69
C THR A 36 12.72 -9.48 16.22
N VAL A 37 11.84 -10.12 15.43
CA VAL A 37 11.70 -9.88 13.98
C VAL A 37 10.51 -8.97 13.67
N ASN A 38 10.51 -8.33 12.49
CA ASN A 38 9.38 -7.54 11.98
C ASN A 38 8.95 -6.34 12.86
N VAL A 39 9.83 -5.87 13.75
CA VAL A 39 9.66 -4.64 14.54
C VAL A 39 10.39 -3.47 13.88
N PRO A 40 10.11 -2.21 14.26
CA PRO A 40 10.90 -1.07 13.82
C PRO A 40 12.40 -1.31 14.07
N ASN A 41 13.25 -1.04 13.08
CA ASN A 41 14.70 -1.28 13.09
C ASN A 41 15.15 -2.77 13.11
N ALA A 42 14.24 -3.75 13.02
CA ALA A 42 14.60 -5.15 12.86
C ALA A 42 14.54 -5.62 11.39
N PRO A 43 15.31 -6.66 11.01
CA PRO A 43 15.18 -7.30 9.72
C PRO A 43 13.74 -7.84 9.49
N LEU A 44 13.26 -7.70 8.25
CA LEU A 44 11.99 -8.25 7.83
C LEU A 44 12.15 -9.72 7.43
N PHE A 45 11.29 -10.57 7.98
CA PHE A 45 11.24 -11.99 7.64
C PHE A 45 9.92 -12.35 6.97
N TRP A 46 9.99 -13.30 6.04
CA TRP A 46 8.81 -13.86 5.42
C TRP A 46 7.97 -14.67 6.42
N GLY A 47 6.65 -14.47 6.38
CA GLY A 47 5.71 -15.38 7.03
C GLY A 47 5.54 -16.72 6.28
N PRO A 48 4.80 -17.68 6.86
CA PRO A 48 4.61 -19.01 6.29
C PRO A 48 3.90 -19.00 4.93
N PHE A 49 2.97 -18.06 4.72
CA PHE A 49 2.26 -17.90 3.46
C PHE A 49 3.02 -16.94 2.52
N ARG A 50 3.76 -17.50 1.56
CA ARG A 50 4.48 -16.72 0.55
C ARG A 50 4.57 -17.46 -0.77
N ILE A 51 4.63 -16.67 -1.85
CA ILE A 51 5.10 -17.14 -3.16
C ILE A 51 6.59 -16.76 -3.26
N PRO A 52 7.52 -17.74 -3.21
CA PRO A 52 8.95 -17.47 -3.25
C PRO A 52 9.44 -17.17 -4.68
N GLY A 53 10.62 -16.56 -4.75
CA GLY A 53 11.36 -16.37 -6.00
C GLY A 53 10.66 -15.50 -7.04
N VAL A 54 11.02 -15.74 -8.30
CA VAL A 54 10.61 -14.93 -9.46
C VAL A 54 9.09 -14.96 -9.67
N LEU A 55 8.43 -16.10 -9.43
CA LEU A 55 6.97 -16.21 -9.55
C LEU A 55 6.24 -15.22 -8.63
N GLY A 56 6.74 -15.04 -7.40
CA GLY A 56 6.18 -14.06 -6.48
C GLY A 56 6.38 -12.63 -6.94
N VAL A 57 7.51 -12.34 -7.60
CA VAL A 57 7.78 -11.01 -8.20
C VAL A 57 6.84 -10.75 -9.37
N VAL A 58 6.73 -11.69 -10.32
CA VAL A 58 5.87 -11.56 -11.51
C VAL A 58 4.41 -11.36 -11.10
N ASN A 59 3.90 -12.17 -10.17
CA ASN A 59 2.53 -12.01 -9.67
C ASN A 59 2.31 -10.65 -9.00
N ASN A 60 3.30 -10.16 -8.24
CA ASN A 60 3.19 -8.87 -7.58
C ASN A 60 3.27 -7.69 -8.56
N VAL A 61 4.10 -7.77 -9.61
CA VAL A 61 4.09 -6.83 -10.74
C VAL A 61 2.74 -6.82 -11.43
N PHE A 62 2.20 -8.00 -11.76
CA PHE A 62 0.88 -8.11 -12.38
C PHE A 62 -0.21 -7.45 -11.52
N ALA A 63 -0.22 -7.72 -10.21
CA ALA A 63 -1.16 -7.10 -9.29
C ALA A 63 -1.03 -5.57 -9.27
N VAL A 64 0.18 -5.01 -9.22
CA VAL A 64 0.41 -3.56 -9.26
C VAL A 64 -0.11 -2.96 -10.57
N CYS A 65 0.22 -3.55 -11.72
CA CYS A 65 -0.26 -3.09 -13.02
C CYS A 65 -1.79 -3.14 -13.13
N TYR A 66 -2.40 -4.23 -12.68
CA TYR A 66 -3.86 -4.39 -12.67
C TYR A 66 -4.53 -3.32 -11.81
N MET A 67 -4.03 -3.08 -10.59
CA MET A 67 -4.59 -2.06 -9.70
C MET A 67 -4.48 -0.65 -10.30
N ILE A 68 -3.38 -0.31 -10.98
CA ILE A 68 -3.23 0.97 -11.67
C ILE A 68 -4.33 1.15 -12.72
N ILE A 69 -4.58 0.12 -13.53
CA ILE A 69 -5.64 0.15 -14.56
C ILE A 69 -7.01 0.33 -13.91
N VAL A 70 -7.31 -0.43 -12.86
CA VAL A 70 -8.60 -0.33 -12.14
C VAL A 70 -8.80 1.05 -11.52
N ILE A 71 -7.77 1.62 -10.89
CA ILE A 71 -7.84 2.96 -10.29
C ILE A 71 -8.07 4.02 -11.36
N PHE A 72 -7.36 3.92 -12.50
CA PHE A 72 -7.53 4.82 -13.63
C PHE A 72 -8.99 4.84 -14.10
N PHE A 73 -9.55 3.68 -14.45
CA PHE A 73 -10.94 3.60 -14.90
C PHE A 73 -11.96 3.89 -13.79
N SER A 74 -11.62 3.67 -12.52
CA SER A 74 -12.49 3.99 -11.39
C SER A 74 -12.79 5.49 -11.26
N PHE A 75 -11.98 6.36 -11.87
CA PHE A 75 -12.21 7.80 -11.88
C PHE A 75 -12.88 8.31 -13.17
N TRP A 76 -12.97 7.48 -14.20
CA TRP A 76 -13.60 7.88 -15.46
C TRP A 76 -15.13 7.78 -15.41
N PRO A 77 -15.85 8.67 -16.13
CA PRO A 77 -17.28 8.52 -16.38
C PRO A 77 -17.57 7.41 -17.40
N THR A 78 -18.79 6.85 -17.37
CA THR A 78 -19.22 5.78 -18.29
C THR A 78 -19.66 6.29 -19.66
N THR A 79 -19.83 7.60 -19.81
CA THR A 79 -20.23 8.25 -21.07
C THR A 79 -19.12 9.18 -21.57
N VAL A 80 -18.95 9.23 -22.90
CA VAL A 80 -17.93 10.09 -23.54
C VAL A 80 -18.27 11.57 -23.43
N VAL A 81 -19.57 11.90 -23.54
CA VAL A 81 -20.06 13.26 -23.31
C VAL A 81 -20.29 13.44 -21.82
N VAL A 82 -19.56 14.37 -21.21
CA VAL A 82 -19.54 14.59 -19.76
C VAL A 82 -20.21 15.92 -19.44
N TYR A 83 -21.22 15.86 -18.58
CA TYR A 83 -21.88 17.00 -17.97
C TYR A 83 -21.64 17.00 -16.46
N TYR A 84 -21.92 18.12 -15.80
CA TYR A 84 -21.84 18.25 -14.34
C TYR A 84 -22.68 17.22 -13.57
N LYS A 85 -23.70 16.62 -14.17
CA LYS A 85 -24.48 15.53 -13.54
C LYS A 85 -23.92 14.14 -13.82
N SER A 86 -23.17 13.96 -14.91
CA SER A 86 -22.68 12.64 -15.38
C SER A 86 -21.21 12.39 -15.08
N MET A 87 -20.48 13.37 -14.54
CA MET A 87 -19.09 13.20 -14.13
C MET A 87 -18.98 12.25 -12.93
N ASN A 88 -17.97 11.38 -12.95
CA ASN A 88 -17.63 10.56 -11.80
C ASN A 88 -16.92 11.39 -10.73
N TYR A 89 -17.67 11.86 -9.73
CA TYR A 89 -17.13 12.66 -8.64
C TYR A 89 -16.24 11.87 -7.66
N SER A 90 -16.02 10.56 -7.87
CA SER A 90 -15.12 9.75 -7.04
C SER A 90 -13.71 10.31 -6.96
N VAL A 91 -13.25 10.96 -8.02
CA VAL A 91 -11.92 11.59 -8.05
C VAL A 91 -11.81 12.69 -7.00
N VAL A 92 -12.78 13.61 -6.96
CA VAL A 92 -12.74 14.79 -6.08
C VAL A 92 -12.76 14.39 -4.62
N GLY A 93 -13.67 13.48 -4.22
CA GLY A 93 -13.74 13.05 -2.82
C GLY A 93 -12.56 12.17 -2.40
N THR A 94 -12.00 11.35 -3.30
CA THR A 94 -10.81 10.55 -2.97
C THR A 94 -9.60 11.47 -2.76
N PHE A 95 -9.31 12.37 -3.72
CA PHE A 95 -8.21 13.31 -3.60
C PHE A 95 -8.40 14.30 -2.45
N GLY A 96 -9.60 14.82 -2.25
CA GLY A 96 -9.92 15.71 -1.13
C GLY A 96 -9.67 15.04 0.22
N THR A 97 -10.10 13.78 0.38
CA THR A 97 -9.84 13.01 1.61
C THR A 97 -8.34 12.79 1.83
N VAL A 98 -7.60 12.42 0.77
CA VAL A 98 -6.14 12.23 0.85
C VAL A 98 -5.44 13.53 1.24
N ILE A 99 -5.81 14.67 0.65
CA ILE A 99 -5.23 15.98 0.98
C ILE A 99 -5.48 16.31 2.44
N VAL A 100 -6.72 16.20 2.92
CA VAL A 100 -7.06 16.48 4.32
C VAL A 100 -6.28 15.55 5.27
N ALA A 101 -6.15 14.26 4.93
CA ALA A 101 -5.37 13.31 5.72
C ALA A 101 -3.87 13.67 5.76
N VAL A 102 -3.28 14.08 4.63
CA VAL A 102 -1.89 14.51 4.54
C VAL A 102 -1.65 15.79 5.34
N VAL A 103 -2.53 16.79 5.20
CA VAL A 103 -2.43 18.04 5.98
C VAL A 103 -2.52 17.73 7.47
N TYR A 104 -3.49 16.92 7.89
CA TYR A 104 -3.61 16.48 9.28
C TYR A 104 -2.34 15.76 9.78
N TYR A 105 -1.76 14.88 8.95
CA TYR A 105 -0.54 14.17 9.28
C TYR A 105 0.65 15.11 9.48
N VAL A 106 0.87 16.05 8.56
CA VAL A 106 2.00 16.98 8.60
C VAL A 106 1.87 17.98 9.75
N VAL A 107 0.67 18.50 10.01
CA VAL A 107 0.43 19.54 11.04
C VAL A 107 0.42 18.94 12.44
N ARG A 108 -0.22 17.79 12.66
CA ARG A 108 -0.45 17.24 14.00
C ARG A 108 -0.02 15.79 14.14
N ALA A 109 -0.51 14.90 13.27
CA ALA A 109 -0.45 13.47 13.57
C ALA A 109 0.99 12.97 13.74
N ARG A 110 1.95 13.47 12.93
CA ARG A 110 3.37 13.09 13.06
C ARG A 110 4.01 13.48 14.39
N HIS A 111 3.49 14.49 15.09
CA HIS A 111 4.03 14.98 16.37
C HIS A 111 3.40 14.28 17.58
N VAL A 112 2.21 13.70 17.41
CA VAL A 112 1.47 13.01 18.49
C VAL A 112 1.61 11.49 18.37
N TYR A 113 1.97 10.99 17.19
CA TYR A 113 2.14 9.57 16.94
C TYR A 113 3.31 9.00 17.74
N HIS A 114 2.99 8.17 18.74
CA HIS A 114 3.94 7.33 19.44
C HIS A 114 3.84 5.94 18.80
N GLY A 115 4.97 5.42 18.31
CA GLY A 115 5.03 4.06 17.78
C GLY A 115 4.69 3.02 18.86
N PRO A 116 4.33 1.79 18.47
CA PRO A 116 4.10 0.73 19.44
C PRO A 116 5.36 0.55 20.31
N VAL A 117 5.16 0.46 21.63
CA VAL A 117 6.24 0.11 22.56
C VAL A 117 6.67 -1.31 22.21
N VAL A 118 7.91 -1.46 21.75
CA VAL A 118 8.51 -2.78 21.55
C VAL A 118 8.97 -3.21 22.94
N GLU A 119 8.30 -4.18 23.54
CA GLU A 119 8.78 -4.84 24.75
C GLU A 119 10.02 -5.66 24.36
N GLY A 120 11.18 -5.01 24.42
CA GLY A 120 12.48 -5.67 24.39
C GLY A 120 12.83 -6.12 25.81
N VAL A 121 13.31 -7.34 25.94
CA VAL A 121 13.89 -7.91 27.17
C VAL A 121 15.04 -7.04 27.67
#